data_AF-A0AA37USD5-F1
#
_entry.id   AF-A0AA37USD5-F1
#
_cell.length_a   1.000
_cell.length_b   1.000
_cell.length_c   1.000
_cell.angle_alpha   90.00
_cell.angle_beta   90.00
_cell.angle_gamma   90.00
#
_symmetry.space_group_name_H-M   'P 1'
#
loop_
_entity.id
_entity.type
_entity.pdbx_description
1 polymer ?
#
loop_
_entity_poly.entity_id
_entity_poly.type
_entity_poly.pdbx_seq_one_letter_code
_entity_poly.pdbx_strand_id
1 'polypeptide(L)' 'MLTADAGDASALTRQLVAPAGDGSEEQVAGGEGAVYWWCPRGASLTTPVAEELARRSRGHVVTTRNLRTMVRLTA' A
#
# COMPACT_ATOMS: atom_id res chain seq x y z
N MET A 1 11.84 19.57 1.63
CA MET A 1 11.05 18.69 2.50
C MET A 1 9.76 18.38 1.76
N LEU A 2 9.59 17.16 1.23
CA LEU A 2 8.35 16.77 0.55
C LEU A 2 7.31 16.50 1.65
N THR A 3 6.51 17.51 1.98
CA THR A 3 5.32 17.32 2.80
C THR A 3 4.22 16.85 1.85
N ALA A 4 3.92 15.56 1.83
CA ALA A 4 2.69 15.12 1.19
C ALA A 4 1.53 15.79 1.93
N ASP A 5 0.63 16.43 1.19
CA ASP A 5 -0.60 16.95 1.76
C ASP A 5 -1.45 15.78 2.28
N ALA A 6 -2.10 15.94 3.42
CA ALA A 6 -2.92 14.87 4.01
C ALA A 6 -4.05 14.42 3.08
N GLY A 7 -4.56 15.33 2.22
CA GLY A 7 -5.54 15.02 1.18
C GLY A 7 -4.98 14.13 0.07
N ASP A 8 -3.73 14.38 -0.34
CA ASP A 8 -3.04 13.57 -1.35
C ASP A 8 -2.77 12.14 -0.86
N ALA A 9 -2.32 12.00 0.39
CA ALA A 9 -2.13 10.70 1.02
C ALA A 9 -3.45 9.90 1.11
N SER A 10 -4.55 10.56 1.48
CA SER A 10 -5.87 9.92 1.55
C SER A 10 -6.37 9.48 0.15
N ALA A 11 -6.12 10.28 -0.88
CA ALA A 11 -6.46 9.93 -2.26
C ALA A 11 -5.67 8.70 -2.74
N LEU A 12 -4.36 8.65 -2.46
CA LEU A 12 -3.51 7.51 -2.77
C LEU A 12 -4.00 6.23 -2.05
N THR A 13 -4.35 6.31 -0.77
CA THR A 13 -4.91 5.17 -0.02
C THR A 13 -6.17 4.61 -0.69
N ARG A 14 -7.11 5.46 -1.11
CA ARG A 14 -8.33 4.98 -1.80
C ARG A 14 -8.00 4.29 -3.12
N GLN A 15 -7.05 4.82 -3.89
CA GLN A 15 -6.64 4.23 -5.15
C GLN A 15 -6.00 2.86 -4.97
N LEU A 16 -5.20 2.67 -3.91
CA LEU A 16 -4.55 1.39 -3.60
C LEU A 16 -5.49 0.32 -3.05
N VAL A 17 -6.60 0.72 -2.42
CA VAL A 17 -7.61 -0.22 -1.89
C VAL A 17 -8.63 -0.61 -2.96
N ALA A 18 -8.88 0.23 -3.96
CA ALA A 18 -9.83 -0.04 -5.04
C ALA A 18 -9.59 -1.34 -5.86
N PRO A 19 -8.34 -1.74 -6.20
CA PRO A 19 -8.09 -2.96 -6.98
C PRO A 19 -8.26 -4.28 -6.20
N ALA A 20 -8.65 -4.24 -4.92
CA ALA A 20 -8.96 -5.44 -4.15
C ALA A 20 -10.16 -6.18 -4.78
N GLY A 21 -9.88 -7.21 -5.59
CA GLY A 21 -10.89 -8.07 -6.21
C GLY A 21 -11.60 -8.99 -5.22
N ASP A 22 -12.62 -9.68 -5.71
CA ASP A 22 -13.65 -10.43 -4.99
C ASP A 22 -13.23 -11.79 -4.38
N GLY A 23 -11.94 -12.17 -4.36
CA GLY A 23 -11.61 -13.47 -3.79
C GLY A 23 -10.16 -13.94 -3.72
N SER A 24 -9.76 -14.21 -2.48
CA SER A 24 -8.82 -15.22 -1.96
C SER A 24 -7.31 -15.02 -2.04
N GLU A 25 -6.74 -14.44 -3.10
CA GLU A 25 -5.27 -14.42 -3.23
C GLU A 25 -4.61 -13.10 -2.80
N GLU A 26 -5.31 -11.98 -2.84
CA GLU A 26 -4.79 -10.68 -2.39
C GLU A 26 -5.79 -9.99 -1.47
N GLN A 27 -5.28 -9.37 -0.39
CA GLN A 27 -6.11 -8.62 0.55
C GLN A 27 -5.47 -7.27 0.83
N VAL A 28 -6.26 -6.21 0.78
CA VAL A 28 -5.79 -4.85 1.06
C VAL A 28 -6.84 -4.09 1.85
N ALA A 29 -6.40 -3.30 2.81
CA ALA A 29 -7.26 -2.47 3.65
C ALA A 29 -6.59 -1.12 3.93
N GLY A 30 -7.40 -0.06 3.95
CA GLY A 30 -6.95 1.26 4.38
C GLY A 30 -6.76 1.29 5.90
N GLY A 31 -5.69 1.94 6.36
CA GLY A 31 -5.45 2.27 7.76
C GLY A 31 -5.23 3.78 7.94
N GLU A 32 -4.97 4.19 9.17
CA GLU A 32 -4.61 5.58 9.48
C GLU A 32 -3.21 5.90 8.92
N GLY A 33 -3.17 6.68 7.84
CA GLY A 33 -1.92 7.07 7.17
C GLY A 33 -1.15 5.93 6.49
N ALA A 34 -1.75 4.75 6.35
CA ALA A 34 -1.10 3.56 5.80
C ALA A 34 -2.07 2.68 5.01
N VAL A 35 -1.50 1.76 4.24
CA VAL A 35 -2.24 0.68 3.57
C VAL A 35 -1.72 -0.64 4.13
N TYR A 36 -2.63 -1.47 4.65
CA TYR A 36 -2.32 -2.84 5.03
C TYR A 36 -2.52 -3.73 3.81
N TRP A 37 -1.49 -4.49 3.46
CA TRP A 37 -1.49 -5.29 2.25
C TRP A 37 -0.92 -6.68 2.52
N TRP A 38 -1.69 -7.69 2.15
CA TRP A 38 -1.30 -9.08 2.09
C TRP A 38 -1.37 -9.58 0.65
N CYS A 39 -0.37 -10.34 0.23
CA CYS A 39 -0.27 -10.91 -1.10
C CYS A 39 0.24 -12.36 -1.03
N PRO A 40 0.06 -13.16 -2.10
CA PRO A 40 0.60 -14.51 -2.17
C PRO A 40 2.12 -14.47 -2.10
N ARG A 41 2.71 -15.53 -1.55
CA ARG A 41 4.17 -15.66 -1.49
C ARG A 41 4.76 -15.62 -2.89
N GLY A 42 5.69 -14.69 -3.11
CA GLY A 42 6.37 -14.53 -4.39
C GLY A 42 5.64 -13.66 -5.42
N ALA A 43 4.45 -13.14 -5.10
CA ALA A 43 3.63 -12.37 -6.03
C ALA A 43 3.64 -10.84 -5.76
N SER A 44 4.50 -10.34 -4.86
CA SER A 44 4.52 -8.93 -4.42
C SER A 44 4.86 -7.89 -5.51
N LEU A 45 5.05 -8.32 -6.77
CA LEU A 45 5.31 -7.46 -7.92
C LEU A 45 4.28 -7.63 -9.05
N THR A 46 3.38 -8.62 -8.95
CA THR A 46 2.50 -9.06 -10.04
C THR A 46 1.03 -9.03 -9.64
N THR A 47 0.71 -8.64 -8.42
CA THR A 47 -0.68 -8.51 -8.00
C THR A 47 -1.29 -7.18 -8.47
N PRO A 48 -2.63 -7.08 -8.56
CA PRO A 48 -3.32 -5.83 -8.85
C PRO A 48 -2.89 -4.64 -7.97
N VAL A 49 -2.72 -4.84 -6.65
CA VAL A 49 -2.24 -3.76 -5.76
C VAL A 49 -0.79 -3.40 -6.05
N ALA A 50 0.08 -4.37 -6.38
CA ALA A 50 1.47 -4.10 -6.72
C ALA A 50 1.59 -3.25 -8.00
N GLU A 51 0.79 -3.54 -9.02
CA GLU A 51 0.74 -2.77 -10.26
C GLU A 51 0.21 -1.36 -10.05
N GLU A 52 -0.85 -1.20 -9.24
CA GLU A 52 -1.39 0.11 -8.90
C GLU A 52 -0.37 0.93 -8.09
N LEU A 53 0.30 0.31 -7.12
CA LEU A 53 1.39 0.95 -6.36
C LEU A 53 2.53 1.40 -7.29
N ALA A 54 2.95 0.57 -8.24
CA ALA A 54 3.99 0.94 -9.20
C ALA A 54 3.57 2.15 -10.05
N ARG A 55 2.33 2.15 -10.55
CA ARG A 55 1.76 3.24 -11.35
C ARG A 55 1.68 4.55 -10.58
N ARG A 56 1.27 4.48 -9.31
CA ARG A 56 1.07 5.66 -8.44
C ARG A 56 2.33 6.09 -7.69
N SER A 57 3.35 5.25 -7.54
CA SER A 57 4.57 5.63 -6.81
C SER A 57 5.32 6.81 -7.42
N ARG A 58 5.11 7.10 -8.72
CA ARG A 58 5.71 8.27 -9.37
C ARG A 58 5.12 9.55 -8.79
N GLY A 59 5.97 10.32 -8.11
CA GLY A 59 5.58 11.59 -7.48
C GLY A 59 5.18 11.46 -6.01
N HIS A 60 5.11 10.24 -5.46
CA HIS A 60 4.82 10.00 -4.06
C HIS A 60 6.01 9.35 -3.35
N VAL A 61 6.29 9.78 -2.12
CA VAL A 61 7.28 9.12 -1.25
C VAL A 61 6.58 8.03 -0.48
N VAL A 62 6.58 6.81 -1.01
CA VAL A 62 5.93 5.65 -0.39
C VAL A 62 6.97 4.65 0.09
N THR A 63 6.80 4.11 1.30
CA THR A 63 7.65 3.03 1.81
C THR A 63 6.81 1.80 2.10
N THR A 64 7.12 0.69 1.43
CA THR A 64 6.53 -0.62 1.71
C THR A 64 7.44 -1.39 2.66
N ARG A 65 6.93 -1.82 3.83
CA ARG A 65 7.66 -2.62 4.81
C ARG A 65 6.82 -3.80 5.29
N ASN A 66 7.49 -4.89 5.62
CA ASN A 66 6.86 -6.00 6.33
C ASN A 66 6.35 -5.51 7.69
N LEU A 67 5.16 -5.97 8.10
CA LEU A 67 4.54 -5.58 9.38
C LEU A 67 5.46 -5.89 10.58
N ARG A 68 6.17 -7.02 10.54
CA ARG A 68 7.19 -7.38 11.56
C ARG A 68 8.30 -6.33 11.69
N THR A 69 8.70 -5.72 10.58
CA THR A 69 9.68 -4.63 10.58
C THR A 69 9.07 -3.37 11.18
N MET A 70 7.85 -3.02 10.78
CA MET A 70 7.13 -1.86 11.35
C MET A 70 6.99 -1.98 12.86
N VAL A 71 6.50 -3.11 13.37
CA VAL A 71 6.35 -3.36 14.81
C VAL A 71 7.67 -3.17 15.56
N ARG A 72 8.81 -3.59 14.99
CA ARG A 72 10.13 -3.39 15.61
C ARG A 72 10.58 -1.94 15.63
N LEU A 73 10.12 -1.12 14.68
CA LEU A 73 10.50 0.29 14.58
C LEU A 73 9.63 1.19 15.46
N THR A 74 8.44 0.72 15.85
CA THR A 74 7.47 1.50 16.62
C THR A 74 7.28 1.02 18.07
N ALA A 75 7.92 -0.09 18.45
CA ALA A 75 7.99 -0.59 19.82
C ALA A 75 9.27 -0.09 20.50
#